data_AF-A0AA41NG34-F1
#
_entry.id   AF-A0AA41NG34-F1
#
_cell.length_a   1.000
_cell.length_b   1.000
_cell.length_c   1.000
_cell.angle_alpha   90.00
_cell.angle_beta   90.00
_cell.angle_gamma   90.00
#
_symmetry.space_group_name_H-M   'P 1'
#
loop_
_entity.id
_entity.type
_entity.pdbx_description
1 polymer ?
#
loop_
_entity_poly.entity_id
_entity_poly.type
_entity_poly.pdbx_seq_one_letter_code
_entity_poly.pdbx_strand_id
1 'polypeptide(L)'
;MAVGVWTLVEKSGYLSVLASSTFAASAYILIFAGALVVVTGFLGFGAIIREQKSCLSTYFCLLLVIFLVELVAGVLAHVYYQRLSDELKQHLNRTLTENYGQPRAMEITASVDRLQQDFKCCGSNSSADWQHSTYILSQEAEGRRVPDSCCKTVVTRCGQRIHPSNIYKVEGGCITKLEQFLADHLLLMGAVGIGVACLQVSCVGDQDRGCVEALGSPHLLTEISGPLHTHSPPLPYLSSLPFPLQPRMNHKVSLFPREH
;
A
#
# COMPACT_ATOMS: atom_id res chain seq x y z
N MET A 1 3.82 -7.83 2.34
CA MET A 1 4.58 -8.88 3.06
C MET A 1 5.15 -9.93 2.10
N ALA A 2 4.32 -10.75 1.43
CA ALA A 2 4.80 -11.82 0.55
C ALA A 2 5.79 -11.33 -0.53
N VAL A 3 5.46 -10.23 -1.23
CA VAL A 3 6.37 -9.62 -2.21
C VAL A 3 7.70 -9.21 -1.59
N GLY A 4 7.69 -8.61 -0.40
CA GLY A 4 8.91 -8.20 0.32
C GLY A 4 9.78 -9.38 0.74
N VAL A 5 9.16 -10.46 1.23
CA VAL A 5 9.85 -11.71 1.56
C VAL A 5 10.43 -12.33 0.29
N TRP A 6 9.65 -12.39 -0.80
CA TRP A 6 10.12 -12.87 -2.10
C TRP A 6 11.33 -12.06 -2.59
N THR A 7 11.30 -10.73 -2.47
CA THR A 7 12.43 -9.87 -2.87
C THR A 7 13.67 -10.17 -2.05
N LEU A 8 13.54 -10.37 -0.73
CA LEU A 8 14.67 -10.75 0.12
C LEU A 8 15.21 -12.14 -0.22
N VAL A 9 14.34 -13.13 -0.43
CA VAL A 9 14.74 -14.51 -0.70
C VAL A 9 15.47 -14.61 -2.04
N GLU A 10 14.90 -14.04 -3.10
CA GLU A 10 15.49 -14.12 -4.43
C GLU A 10 16.81 -13.34 -4.54
N LYS A 11 16.96 -12.28 -3.73
CA LYS A 11 18.20 -11.48 -3.68
C LYS A 11 19.16 -11.89 -2.56
N SER A 12 18.80 -12.81 -1.66
CA SER A 12 19.59 -13.18 -0.47
C SER A 12 21.01 -13.67 -0.79
N GLY A 13 21.19 -14.41 -1.89
CA GLY A 13 22.51 -14.86 -2.36
C GLY A 13 23.42 -13.73 -2.85
N TYR A 14 22.86 -12.57 -3.18
CA TYR A 14 23.60 -11.37 -3.60
C TYR A 14 23.69 -10.31 -2.49
N LEU A 15 22.80 -10.35 -1.48
CA LEU A 15 22.80 -9.39 -0.36
C LEU A 15 24.10 -9.42 0.48
N SER A 16 24.82 -10.55 0.49
CA SER A 16 26.13 -10.66 1.15
C SER A 16 27.30 -10.08 0.34
N VAL A 17 27.12 -9.79 -0.96
CA VAL A 17 28.19 -9.34 -1.87
C VAL A 17 27.89 -7.96 -2.49
N LEU A 18 26.62 -7.60 -2.65
CA LEU A 18 26.10 -6.38 -3.30
C LEU A 18 25.23 -5.57 -2.32
N ALA A 19 25.66 -5.34 -1.08
CA ALA A 19 24.89 -4.52 -0.13
C ALA A 19 24.83 -3.03 -0.54
N SER A 20 24.17 -2.72 -1.66
CA SER A 20 23.50 -1.45 -1.83
C SER A 20 22.39 -1.38 -0.78
N SER A 21 22.62 -0.58 0.24
CA SER A 21 21.72 -0.35 1.38
C SER A 21 20.28 -0.01 0.97
N THR A 22 20.08 0.50 -0.25
CA THR A 22 18.81 0.94 -0.80
C THR A 22 17.81 -0.19 -1.10
N PHE A 23 18.27 -1.31 -1.67
CA PHE A 23 17.38 -2.45 -1.99
C PHE A 23 16.95 -3.23 -0.76
N ALA A 24 17.85 -3.40 0.21
CA ALA A 24 17.51 -4.03 1.47
C ALA A 24 16.51 -3.15 2.24
N ALA A 25 16.76 -1.84 2.30
CA ALA A 25 15.85 -0.89 2.95
C ALA A 25 14.44 -0.94 2.36
N SER A 26 14.28 -0.93 1.02
CA SER A 26 12.97 -1.00 0.39
C SER A 26 12.23 -2.32 0.67
N ALA A 27 12.93 -3.46 0.65
CA ALA A 27 12.34 -4.75 0.98
C ALA A 27 11.88 -4.82 2.45
N TYR A 28 12.68 -4.32 3.40
CA TYR A 28 12.28 -4.26 4.81
C TYR A 28 11.07 -3.36 5.04
N ILE A 29 10.99 -2.21 4.36
CA ILE A 29 9.83 -1.31 4.42
C ILE A 29 8.57 -2.04 3.91
N LEU A 30 8.65 -2.78 2.79
CA LEU A 30 7.52 -3.55 2.25
C LEU A 30 7.06 -4.69 3.17
N ILE A 31 7.98 -5.31 3.90
CA ILE A 31 7.66 -6.34 4.90
C ILE A 31 6.95 -5.70 6.08
N PHE A 32 7.53 -4.63 6.64
CA PHE A 32 6.97 -3.92 7.79
C PHE A 32 5.56 -3.37 7.50
N ALA A 33 5.40 -2.65 6.39
CA ALA A 33 4.08 -2.14 5.97
C ALA A 33 3.07 -3.27 5.75
N GLY A 34 3.50 -4.38 5.12
CA GLY A 34 2.65 -5.54 4.94
C GLY A 34 2.24 -6.24 6.25
N ALA A 35 3.13 -6.29 7.24
CA ALA A 35 2.83 -6.86 8.55
C ALA A 35 1.80 -5.99 9.29
N LEU A 36 1.93 -4.66 9.23
CA LEU A 36 0.94 -3.73 9.80
C LEU A 36 -0.45 -3.96 9.21
N VAL A 37 -0.57 -4.08 7.88
CA VAL A 37 -1.84 -4.35 7.20
C VAL A 37 -2.46 -5.68 7.64
N VAL A 38 -1.64 -6.72 7.82
CA VAL A 38 -2.12 -8.03 8.29
C VAL A 38 -2.62 -7.94 9.73
N VAL A 39 -1.88 -7.28 10.61
CA VAL A 39 -2.25 -7.10 12.02
C VAL A 39 -3.54 -6.30 12.14
N THR A 40 -3.66 -5.16 11.43
CA THR A 40 -4.89 -4.37 11.44
C THR A 40 -6.08 -5.14 10.88
N GLY A 41 -5.87 -5.96 9.85
CA GLY A 41 -6.89 -6.86 9.31
C GLY A 41 -7.40 -7.88 10.35
N PHE A 42 -6.51 -8.54 11.09
CA PHE A 42 -6.90 -9.49 12.15
C PHE A 42 -7.64 -8.80 13.29
N LEU A 43 -7.19 -7.62 13.71
CA LEU A 43 -7.87 -6.83 14.73
C LEU A 43 -9.27 -6.40 14.28
N GLY A 44 -9.41 -5.98 13.01
CA GLY A 44 -10.70 -5.63 12.42
C GLY A 44 -11.66 -6.83 12.36
N PHE A 45 -11.17 -7.99 11.90
CA PHE A 45 -11.98 -9.22 11.87
C PHE A 45 -12.42 -9.66 13.27
N GLY A 46 -11.51 -9.61 14.25
CA GLY A 46 -11.83 -9.91 15.65
C GLY A 46 -12.83 -8.92 16.26
N ALA A 47 -12.74 -7.63 15.92
CA ALA A 47 -13.67 -6.60 16.38
C ALA A 47 -15.09 -6.83 15.84
N ILE A 48 -15.23 -7.30 14.59
CA ILE A 48 -16.51 -7.65 13.99
C ILE A 48 -17.13 -8.88 14.68
N ILE A 49 -16.36 -9.95 14.88
CA ILE A 49 -16.86 -11.20 15.51
C ILE A 49 -17.31 -10.96 16.95
N ARG A 50 -16.62 -10.10 17.69
CA ARG A 50 -16.93 -9.90 19.12
C ARG A 50 -18.25 -9.17 19.36
N GLU A 51 -18.91 -8.60 18.34
CA GLU A 51 -20.18 -7.84 18.41
C GLU A 51 -20.27 -6.78 19.55
N GLN A 52 -19.15 -6.48 20.21
CA GLN A 52 -19.06 -5.56 21.33
C GLN A 52 -18.68 -4.19 20.81
N LYS A 53 -19.52 -3.19 21.10
CA LYS A 53 -19.29 -1.79 20.70
C LYS A 53 -17.91 -1.27 21.13
N SER A 54 -17.40 -1.70 22.28
CA SER A 54 -16.06 -1.31 22.76
C SER A 54 -14.93 -1.83 21.88
N CYS A 55 -15.03 -3.04 21.31
CA CYS A 55 -13.99 -3.59 20.43
C CYS A 55 -13.97 -2.85 19.08
N LEU A 56 -15.16 -2.55 18.53
CA LEU A 56 -15.29 -1.79 17.29
C LEU A 56 -14.79 -0.34 17.46
N SER A 57 -15.13 0.31 18.59
CA SER A 57 -14.65 1.64 18.93
C SER A 57 -13.12 1.68 19.07
N THR A 58 -12.51 0.68 19.71
CA THR A 58 -11.04 0.61 19.84
C THR A 58 -10.37 0.45 18.48
N TYR A 59 -10.90 -0.40 17.60
CA TYR A 59 -10.41 -0.55 16.23
C TYR A 59 -10.50 0.76 15.45
N PHE A 60 -11.62 1.47 15.59
CA PHE A 60 -11.82 2.76 14.97
C PHE A 60 -10.81 3.82 15.46
N CYS A 61 -10.58 3.92 16.78
CA CYS A 61 -9.56 4.81 17.34
C CYS A 61 -8.15 4.48 16.84
N LEU A 62 -7.82 3.19 16.70
CA LEU A 62 -6.54 2.75 16.15
C LEU A 62 -6.38 3.19 14.68
N LEU A 63 -7.42 3.08 13.86
CA LEU A 63 -7.41 3.56 12.49
C LEU A 63 -7.23 5.09 12.40
N LEU A 64 -7.86 5.86 13.30
CA LEU A 64 -7.65 7.31 13.37
C LEU A 64 -6.20 7.67 13.70
N VAL A 65 -5.57 6.97 14.65
CA VAL A 65 -4.16 7.21 15.00
C VAL A 65 -3.26 6.92 13.79
N ILE A 66 -3.51 5.81 13.07
CA ILE A 66 -2.77 5.48 11.84
C ILE A 66 -2.94 6.60 10.81
N PHE A 67 -4.16 7.07 10.58
CA PHE A 67 -4.43 8.16 9.65
C PHE A 67 -3.68 9.45 10.01
N LEU A 68 -3.61 9.81 11.29
CA LEU A 68 -2.84 10.98 11.75
C LEU A 68 -1.34 10.80 11.49
N VAL A 69 -0.78 9.61 11.73
CA VAL A 69 0.62 9.29 11.43
C VAL A 69 0.88 9.37 9.92
N GLU A 70 -0.02 8.83 9.10
CA GLU A 70 0.08 8.89 7.64
C GLU A 70 -0.03 10.34 7.12
N LEU A 71 -0.89 11.16 7.71
CA LEU A 71 -1.00 12.59 7.37
C LEU A 71 0.31 13.32 7.66
N VAL A 72 0.89 13.11 8.85
CA VAL A 72 2.20 13.70 9.21
C VAL A 72 3.29 13.21 8.26
N ALA A 73 3.34 11.91 7.97
CA ALA A 73 4.29 11.34 7.03
C ALA A 73 4.15 11.92 5.61
N GLY A 74 2.91 12.10 5.14
CA GLY A 74 2.62 12.73 3.84
C GLY A 74 3.04 14.20 3.78
N VAL A 75 2.79 14.97 4.83
CA VAL A 75 3.26 16.37 4.94
C VAL A 75 4.77 16.43 4.94
N LEU A 76 5.44 15.58 5.73
CA LEU A 76 6.91 15.50 5.75
C LEU A 76 7.46 15.11 4.37
N ALA A 77 6.87 14.11 3.71
CA ALA A 77 7.27 13.70 2.37
C ALA A 77 7.12 14.84 1.36
N HIS A 78 6.05 15.63 1.44
CA HIS A 78 5.85 16.79 0.58
C HIS A 78 6.89 17.90 0.84
N VAL A 79 7.16 18.23 2.11
CA VAL A 79 8.17 19.24 2.48
C VAL A 79 9.57 18.83 2.03
N TYR A 80 9.92 17.55 2.16
CA TYR A 80 11.23 17.03 1.76
C TYR A 80 11.30 16.60 0.28
N TYR A 81 10.22 16.71 -0.49
CA TYR A 81 10.15 16.22 -1.87
C TYR A 81 11.27 16.79 -2.75
N GLN A 82 11.53 18.10 -2.67
CA GLN A 82 12.57 18.75 -3.49
C GLN A 82 13.97 18.18 -3.19
N ARG A 83 14.29 17.97 -1.92
CA ARG A 83 15.58 17.38 -1.50
C ARG A 83 15.69 15.94 -1.97
N LEU A 84 14.62 15.16 -1.79
CA LEU A 84 14.55 13.79 -2.25
C LEU A 84 14.68 13.69 -3.77
N SER A 85 14.09 14.62 -4.54
CA SER A 85 14.21 14.62 -6.00
C SER A 85 15.65 14.86 -6.48
N ASP A 86 16.40 15.74 -5.82
CA ASP A 86 17.79 16.02 -6.18
C ASP A 86 18.71 14.85 -5.83
N GLU A 87 18.53 14.25 -4.65
CA GLU A 87 19.25 13.04 -4.23
C GLU A 87 18.94 11.86 -5.17
N LEU A 88 17.68 11.66 -5.54
CA LEU A 88 17.26 10.65 -6.51
C LEU A 88 17.93 10.90 -7.87
N LYS A 89 17.98 12.15 -8.34
CA LYS A 89 18.64 12.55 -9.60
C LYS A 89 20.11 12.20 -9.60
N GLN A 90 20.82 12.57 -8.53
CA GLN A 90 22.25 12.28 -8.40
C GLN A 90 22.49 10.77 -8.30
N HIS A 91 21.69 10.06 -7.51
CA HIS A 91 21.81 8.62 -7.33
C HIS A 91 21.55 7.85 -8.63
N LEU A 92 20.49 8.22 -9.38
CA LEU A 92 20.17 7.60 -10.67
C LEU A 92 21.28 7.87 -11.68
N ASN A 93 21.74 9.12 -11.79
CA ASN A 93 22.81 9.50 -12.71
C ASN A 93 24.10 8.74 -12.40
N ARG A 94 24.50 8.70 -11.13
CA ARG A 94 25.68 7.95 -10.68
C ARG A 94 25.55 6.46 -10.97
N THR A 95 24.40 5.88 -10.66
CA THR A 95 24.14 4.45 -10.89
C THR A 95 24.21 4.11 -12.37
N LEU A 96 23.62 4.95 -13.22
CA LEU A 96 23.62 4.81 -14.68
C LEU A 96 25.01 5.00 -15.28
N THR A 97 25.79 5.97 -14.80
CA THR A 97 27.11 6.27 -15.36
C THR A 97 28.21 5.35 -14.86
N GLU A 98 28.16 4.91 -13.60
CA GLU A 98 29.19 4.07 -13.00
C GLU A 98 28.90 2.58 -13.18
N ASN A 99 27.68 2.12 -12.91
CA ASN A 99 27.38 0.68 -12.74
C ASN A 99 26.76 0.00 -13.96
N TYR A 100 26.26 0.76 -14.93
CA TYR A 100 25.66 0.20 -16.14
C TYR A 100 26.70 -0.60 -16.95
N GLY A 101 26.33 -1.80 -17.40
CA GLY A 101 27.20 -2.69 -18.18
C GLY A 101 28.29 -3.40 -17.37
N GLN A 102 28.38 -3.18 -16.05
CA GLN A 102 29.36 -3.90 -15.23
C GLN A 102 28.93 -5.37 -14.99
N PRO A 103 29.85 -6.35 -15.04
CA PRO A 103 29.54 -7.77 -14.80
C PRO A 103 28.90 -8.03 -13.43
N ARG A 104 29.32 -7.26 -12.42
CA ARG A 104 28.78 -7.36 -11.05
C ARG A 104 27.43 -6.67 -10.87
N ALA A 105 26.94 -5.91 -11.87
CA ALA A 105 25.73 -5.10 -11.79
C ALA A 105 24.78 -5.31 -12.99
N MET A 106 24.69 -6.55 -13.49
CA MET A 106 23.83 -6.89 -14.63
C MET A 106 22.34 -6.59 -14.37
N GLU A 107 21.88 -6.76 -13.12
CA GLU A 107 20.53 -6.41 -12.66
C GLU A 107 20.23 -4.91 -12.80
N ILE A 108 21.22 -4.06 -12.54
CA ILE A 108 21.10 -2.61 -12.72
C ILE A 108 20.97 -2.30 -14.21
N THR A 109 21.77 -2.94 -15.05
CA THR A 109 21.71 -2.79 -16.52
C THR A 109 20.31 -3.12 -17.04
N ALA A 110 19.77 -4.29 -16.67
CA ALA A 110 18.42 -4.70 -17.08
C ALA A 110 17.32 -3.75 -16.55
N SER A 111 17.49 -3.21 -15.35
CA SER A 111 16.54 -2.25 -14.77
C SER A 111 16.58 -0.90 -15.50
N VAL A 112 17.77 -0.41 -15.86
CA VAL A 112 17.94 0.82 -16.65
C VAL A 112 17.38 0.64 -18.06
N ASP A 113 17.58 -0.52 -18.68
CA ASP A 113 17.05 -0.83 -20.01
C ASP A 113 15.52 -0.80 -20.03
N ARG A 114 14.89 -1.43 -19.04
CA ARG A 114 13.44 -1.39 -18.85
C ARG A 114 12.95 0.02 -18.58
N LEU A 115 13.59 0.75 -17.67
CA LEU A 115 13.24 2.13 -17.36
C LEU A 115 13.20 2.99 -18.64
N GLN A 116 14.23 2.87 -19.49
CA GLN A 116 14.31 3.66 -20.72
C GLN A 116 13.22 3.30 -21.74
N GLN A 117 12.91 2.02 -21.88
CA GLN A 117 11.88 1.55 -22.81
C GLN A 117 10.46 1.84 -22.31
N ASP A 118 10.18 1.58 -21.03
CA ASP A 118 8.87 1.77 -20.41
C ASP A 118 8.50 3.25 -20.36
N PHE A 119 9.45 4.12 -19.96
CA PHE A 119 9.23 5.56 -19.87
C PHE A 119 9.62 6.34 -21.13
N LYS A 120 10.08 5.65 -22.19
CA LYS A 120 10.45 6.24 -23.48
C LYS A 120 11.41 7.43 -23.32
N CYS A 121 12.48 7.20 -22.58
CA CYS A 121 13.45 8.21 -22.16
C CYS A 121 14.89 7.70 -22.36
N CYS A 122 15.89 8.59 -22.25
CA CYS A 122 17.30 8.19 -22.35
C CYS A 122 18.18 9.04 -21.44
N GLY A 123 18.99 8.37 -20.62
CA GLY A 123 19.82 9.00 -19.59
C GLY A 123 19.00 9.45 -18.38
N SER A 124 19.68 10.02 -17.37
CA SER A 124 19.02 10.46 -16.13
C SER A 124 18.26 11.76 -16.37
N ASN A 125 18.97 12.82 -16.75
CA ASN A 125 18.46 14.15 -17.10
C ASN A 125 18.50 14.38 -18.63
N SER A 126 19.41 13.71 -19.32
CA SER A 126 19.61 13.87 -20.76
C SER A 126 20.34 12.66 -21.36
N SER A 127 20.15 12.41 -22.65
CA SER A 127 20.94 11.42 -23.36
C SER A 127 22.44 11.74 -23.38
N ALA A 128 22.83 12.99 -23.07
CA ALA A 128 24.21 13.40 -22.91
C ALA A 128 24.89 12.81 -21.66
N ASP A 129 24.12 12.36 -20.66
CA ASP A 129 24.68 11.76 -19.43
C ASP A 129 25.54 10.53 -19.73
N TRP A 130 25.25 9.85 -20.85
CA TRP A 130 26.01 8.69 -21.33
C TRP A 130 27.42 9.02 -21.81
N GLN A 131 27.73 10.28 -22.17
CA GLN A 131 29.04 10.64 -22.73
C GLN A 131 30.21 10.36 -21.78
N HIS A 132 29.94 10.38 -20.48
CA HIS A 132 30.94 10.15 -19.43
C HIS A 132 30.73 8.83 -18.68
N SER A 133 29.86 7.95 -19.17
CA SER A 133 29.64 6.66 -18.48
C SER A 133 30.79 5.70 -18.71
N THR A 134 31.06 4.87 -17.71
CA THR A 134 32.07 3.80 -17.78
C THR A 134 31.77 2.86 -18.93
N TYR A 135 30.49 2.57 -19.18
CA TYR A 135 30.03 1.74 -20.30
C TYR A 135 30.40 2.31 -21.67
N ILE A 136 30.14 3.59 -21.95
CA ILE A 136 30.44 4.16 -23.28
C ILE A 136 31.94 4.28 -23.53
N LEU A 137 32.72 4.47 -22.47
CA LEU A 137 34.19 4.49 -22.53
C LEU A 137 34.81 3.09 -22.64
N SER A 138 34.04 2.04 -22.38
CA SER A 138 34.48 0.65 -22.43
C SER A 138 34.49 0.08 -23.86
N GLN A 139 35.24 -1.00 -24.08
CA GLN A 139 35.33 -1.63 -25.40
C GLN A 139 34.00 -2.29 -25.82
N GLU A 140 33.19 -2.65 -24.81
CA GLU A 140 31.85 -3.23 -24.92
C GLU A 140 30.84 -2.26 -25.56
N ALA A 141 31.13 -0.95 -25.58
CA ALA A 141 30.26 0.02 -26.26
C ALA A 141 30.20 -0.20 -27.78
N GLU A 142 31.22 -0.79 -28.40
CA GLU A 142 31.27 -1.02 -29.86
C GLU A 142 30.95 0.25 -30.69
N GLY A 143 31.45 1.41 -30.23
CA GLY A 143 31.22 2.71 -30.86
C GLY A 143 29.83 3.33 -30.62
N ARG A 144 28.99 2.71 -29.77
CA ARG A 144 27.73 3.30 -29.30
C ARG A 144 28.02 4.54 -28.46
N ARG A 145 27.15 5.55 -28.54
CA ARG A 145 27.19 6.76 -27.70
C ARG A 145 26.11 6.79 -26.63
N VAL A 146 25.10 5.93 -26.78
CA VAL A 146 24.07 5.60 -25.79
C VAL A 146 23.78 4.10 -25.88
N PRO A 147 23.23 3.44 -24.85
CA PRO A 147 22.77 2.07 -24.96
C PRO A 147 21.67 1.87 -26.00
N ASP A 148 21.52 0.65 -26.49
CA ASP A 148 20.48 0.33 -27.50
C ASP A 148 19.06 0.41 -26.91
N SER A 149 18.91 0.31 -25.58
CA SER A 149 17.67 0.59 -24.84
C SER A 149 17.24 2.06 -24.89
N CYS A 150 18.09 3.00 -25.32
CA CYS A 150 17.68 4.38 -25.58
C CYS A 150 16.98 4.54 -26.94
N CYS A 151 17.01 3.51 -27.80
CA CYS A 151 16.44 3.58 -29.13
C CYS A 151 14.94 3.33 -29.15
N LYS A 152 14.25 4.02 -30.07
CA LYS A 152 12.81 3.81 -30.30
C LYS A 152 12.52 2.43 -30.87
N THR A 153 13.44 1.94 -31.70
CA THR A 153 13.45 0.57 -32.20
C THR A 153 14.73 -0.07 -31.71
N VAL A 154 14.60 -1.04 -30.80
CA VAL A 154 15.77 -1.72 -30.21
C VAL A 154 16.36 -2.65 -31.25
N VAL A 155 17.46 -2.21 -31.86
CA VAL A 155 18.28 -3.01 -32.77
C VAL A 155 19.74 -2.91 -32.34
N THR A 156 20.52 -3.94 -32.64
CA THR A 156 21.94 -4.00 -32.30
C THR A 156 22.67 -2.78 -32.86
N ARG A 157 23.43 -2.09 -31.99
CA ARG A 157 24.24 -0.91 -32.34
C ARG A 157 23.45 0.31 -32.82
N CYS A 158 22.15 0.36 -32.55
CA CYS A 158 21.34 1.54 -32.80
C CYS A 158 21.90 2.80 -32.11
N GLY A 159 22.47 2.65 -30.91
CA GLY A 159 23.01 3.73 -30.10
C GLY A 159 24.23 4.47 -30.67
N GLN A 160 24.76 4.07 -31.84
CA GLN A 160 25.85 4.78 -32.52
C GLN A 160 25.40 6.16 -33.07
N ARG A 161 24.13 6.26 -33.48
CA ARG A 161 23.56 7.48 -34.07
C ARG A 161 22.57 8.15 -33.12
N ILE A 162 23.03 9.24 -32.49
CA ILE A 162 22.21 10.12 -31.67
C ILE A 162 21.44 11.06 -32.60
N HIS A 163 20.22 10.68 -32.97
CA HIS A 163 19.30 11.53 -33.73
C HIS A 163 17.90 11.49 -33.09
N PRO A 164 17.15 12.62 -33.02
CA PRO A 164 15.82 12.66 -32.39
C PRO A 164 14.79 11.69 -32.99
N SER A 165 14.98 11.26 -34.25
CA SER A 165 14.12 10.24 -34.86
C SER A 165 14.45 8.82 -34.39
N ASN A 166 15.69 8.56 -33.95
CA ASN A 166 16.22 7.23 -33.64
C ASN A 166 16.16 6.90 -32.14
N ILE A 167 16.47 7.89 -31.29
CA ILE A 167 16.52 7.72 -29.84
C ILE A 167 15.42 8.53 -29.14
N TYR A 168 15.09 8.13 -27.91
CA TYR A 168 14.25 8.94 -27.04
C TYR A 168 15.02 10.17 -26.55
N LYS A 169 14.63 11.35 -27.03
CA LYS A 169 15.21 12.63 -26.63
C LYS A 169 14.12 13.45 -25.94
N VAL A 170 14.04 13.30 -24.62
CA VAL A 170 13.03 13.93 -23.76
C VAL A 170 13.73 14.96 -22.89
N GLU A 171 13.17 16.16 -22.78
CA GLU A 171 13.67 17.18 -21.84
C GLU A 171 13.51 16.69 -20.40
N GLY A 172 14.59 16.78 -19.62
CA GLY A 172 14.62 16.25 -18.26
C GLY A 172 14.81 14.73 -18.16
N GLY A 173 15.02 14.02 -19.29
CA GLY A 173 15.45 12.62 -19.29
C GLY A 173 14.45 11.66 -18.64
N CYS A 174 14.95 10.55 -18.10
CA CYS A 174 14.13 9.56 -17.41
C CYS A 174 13.62 10.04 -16.05
N ILE A 175 14.35 10.92 -15.37
CA ILE A 175 13.95 11.36 -14.04
C ILE A 175 12.65 12.17 -14.07
N THR A 176 12.49 13.07 -15.04
CA THR A 176 11.25 13.85 -15.16
C THR A 176 10.06 12.97 -15.52
N LYS A 177 10.27 11.89 -16.30
CA LYS A 177 9.22 10.92 -16.60
C LYS A 177 8.83 10.10 -15.38
N LEU A 178 9.80 9.72 -14.55
CA LEU A 178 9.56 9.02 -13.29
C LEU A 178 8.85 9.93 -12.27
N GLU A 179 9.25 11.19 -12.16
CA GLU A 179 8.57 12.20 -11.32
C GLU A 179 7.12 12.40 -11.76
N GLN A 180 6.86 12.51 -13.07
CA GLN A 180 5.50 12.61 -13.63
C GLN A 180 4.67 11.38 -13.28
N PHE A 181 5.20 10.18 -13.52
CA PHE A 181 4.52 8.93 -13.18
C PHE A 181 4.22 8.82 -11.68
N LEU A 182 5.18 9.18 -10.83
CA LEU A 182 4.99 9.17 -9.39
C LEU A 182 3.91 10.18 -8.97
N ALA A 183 3.91 11.40 -9.51
CA ALA A 183 2.90 12.42 -9.22
C ALA A 183 1.49 11.98 -9.62
N ASP A 184 1.33 11.36 -10.79
CA ASP A 184 0.04 10.87 -11.28
C ASP A 184 -0.51 9.74 -10.39
N HIS A 185 0.35 8.81 -9.96
CA HIS A 185 -0.06 7.73 -9.05
C HIS A 185 -0.27 8.21 -7.61
N LEU A 186 0.47 9.22 -7.15
CA LEU A 186 0.26 9.85 -5.85
C LEU A 186 -1.11 10.53 -5.76
N LEU A 187 -1.60 11.12 -6.86
CA LEU A 187 -2.94 11.72 -6.89
C LEU A 187 -4.04 10.67 -6.65
N LEU A 188 -3.93 9.49 -7.26
CA LEU A 188 -4.85 8.37 -7.01
C LEU A 188 -4.78 7.89 -5.56
N MET A 189 -3.57 7.71 -5.01
CA MET A 189 -3.40 7.31 -3.61
C MET A 189 -3.96 8.36 -2.65
N GLY A 190 -3.76 9.66 -2.95
CA GLY A 190 -4.31 10.76 -2.19
C GLY A 190 -5.84 10.78 -2.21
N ALA A 191 -6.45 10.56 -3.38
CA ALA A 191 -7.90 10.49 -3.51
C ALA A 191 -8.52 9.33 -2.69
N VAL A 192 -7.89 8.15 -2.71
CA VAL A 192 -8.31 7.01 -1.87
C VAL A 192 -8.17 7.35 -0.38
N GLY A 193 -7.06 7.97 0.03
CA GLY A 193 -6.82 8.39 1.41
C GLY A 193 -7.87 9.39 1.91
N ILE A 194 -8.21 10.40 1.11
CA ILE A 194 -9.28 11.37 1.44
C ILE A 194 -10.63 10.67 1.56
N GLY A 195 -10.94 9.72 0.66
CA GLY A 195 -12.17 8.94 0.75
C GLY A 195 -12.29 8.16 2.05
N VAL A 196 -11.22 7.48 2.46
CA VAL A 196 -11.15 6.74 3.74
C VAL A 196 -11.29 7.70 4.93
N ALA A 197 -10.63 8.87 4.88
CA ALA A 197 -10.73 9.88 5.93
C ALA A 197 -12.17 10.39 6.10
N CYS A 198 -12.86 10.70 4.99
CA CYS A 198 -14.26 11.13 5.01
C CYS A 198 -15.16 10.06 5.64
N LEU A 199 -14.99 8.80 5.25
CA LEU A 199 -15.74 7.68 5.84
C LEU A 199 -15.50 7.58 7.36
N GLN A 200 -14.24 7.69 7.79
CA GLN A 200 -13.92 7.64 9.21
C GLN A 200 -14.59 8.79 9.97
N VAL A 201 -14.51 10.03 9.48
CA VAL A 201 -15.11 11.20 10.13
C VAL A 201 -16.64 11.11 10.16
N SER A 202 -17.28 10.67 9.09
CA SER A 202 -18.73 10.45 9.06
C SER A 202 -19.17 9.40 10.07
N CYS A 203 -18.41 8.31 10.24
CA CYS A 203 -18.70 7.29 11.24
C CYS A 203 -18.55 7.82 12.68
N VAL A 204 -17.58 8.71 12.97
CA VAL A 204 -17.48 9.36 14.29
C VAL A 204 -18.69 10.24 14.58
N GLY A 205 -19.10 11.05 13.59
CA GLY A 205 -20.23 11.96 13.76
C GLY A 205 -21.55 11.25 14.03
N ASP A 206 -21.72 10.01 13.52
CA ASP A 206 -22.90 9.18 13.81
C ASP A 206 -22.81 8.51 15.19
N GLN A 207 -21.59 8.18 15.64
CA GLN A 207 -21.31 7.59 16.96
C GLN A 207 -21.62 8.55 18.12
N ASP A 208 -21.51 9.87 17.92
CA ASP A 208 -21.82 10.89 18.93
C ASP A 208 -23.31 10.95 19.32
N ARG A 209 -24.23 10.42 18.51
CA ARG A 209 -25.65 10.28 18.93
C ARG A 209 -25.92 9.09 19.86
N GLY A 210 -24.94 8.21 20.09
CA GLY A 210 -25.15 6.99 20.88
C GLY A 210 -24.01 6.55 21.81
N CYS A 211 -22.88 7.27 21.88
CA CYS A 211 -21.74 6.90 22.74
C CYS A 211 -21.43 7.85 23.89
N VAL A 212 -21.91 9.10 23.87
CA VAL A 212 -21.68 10.04 25.00
C VAL A 212 -22.34 9.53 26.30
N GLU A 213 -23.40 8.70 26.22
CA GLU A 213 -24.02 8.07 27.40
C GLU A 213 -23.20 6.92 28.01
N ALA A 214 -22.23 6.33 27.30
CA ALA A 214 -21.50 5.14 27.80
C ALA A 214 -20.22 5.48 28.56
N LEU A 215 -19.65 6.68 28.38
CA LEU A 215 -18.45 7.13 29.09
C LEU A 215 -18.77 7.94 30.36
N GLY A 216 -20.05 8.14 30.68
CA GLY A 216 -20.51 9.01 31.77
C GLY A 216 -21.31 8.35 32.91
N SER A 217 -21.49 7.02 32.95
CA SER A 217 -22.31 6.39 34.00
C SER A 217 -21.48 5.61 35.03
N PRO A 218 -21.22 6.17 36.24
CA PRO A 218 -20.57 5.47 37.34
C PRO A 218 -21.48 4.48 38.10
N HIS A 219 -22.62 4.07 37.52
CA HIS A 219 -23.67 3.37 38.28
C HIS A 219 -23.52 1.84 38.43
N LEU A 220 -22.39 1.25 38.02
CA LEU A 220 -22.13 -0.19 38.16
C LEU A 220 -21.16 -0.54 39.31
N LEU A 221 -21.19 0.24 40.40
CA LEU A 221 -20.46 -0.05 41.65
C LEU A 221 -21.37 -0.16 42.89
N THR A 222 -22.65 -0.48 42.70
CA THR A 222 -23.58 -0.80 43.80
C THR A 222 -24.25 -2.15 43.58
N GLU A 223 -23.44 -3.17 43.41
CA GLU A 223 -23.77 -4.53 43.87
C GLU A 223 -22.81 -4.83 45.03
N ILE A 224 -23.19 -5.69 45.96
CA ILE A 224 -22.48 -6.10 47.21
C ILE A 224 -22.90 -5.31 48.47
N SER A 225 -24.18 -5.43 48.86
CA SER A 225 -24.60 -5.59 50.27
C SER A 225 -26.03 -6.16 50.29
N GLY A 226 -26.17 -7.45 50.62
CA GLY A 226 -27.45 -8.16 50.72
C GLY A 226 -28.36 -7.67 51.87
N PRO A 227 -29.51 -8.33 52.12
CA PRO A 227 -29.46 -9.68 52.68
C PRO A 227 -30.52 -10.68 52.18
N LEU A 228 -30.19 -11.94 52.47
CA LEU A 228 -30.99 -13.16 52.40
C LEU A 228 -32.12 -13.12 53.45
N HIS A 229 -33.39 -13.31 53.06
CA HIS A 229 -34.37 -13.94 53.96
C HIS A 229 -35.55 -14.58 53.23
N THR A 230 -35.84 -15.80 53.68
CA THR A 230 -36.89 -16.76 53.35
C THR A 230 -38.31 -16.28 53.68
N HIS A 231 -39.30 -16.58 52.83
CA HIS A 231 -40.59 -17.20 53.23
C HIS A 231 -41.53 -17.39 52.02
N SER A 232 -42.13 -18.58 51.92
CA SER A 232 -43.29 -18.96 51.09
C SER A 232 -44.57 -18.99 51.96
N PRO A 233 -45.76 -19.36 51.42
CA PRO A 233 -46.72 -18.65 50.53
C PRO A 233 -48.07 -18.34 51.26
N PRO A 234 -49.17 -17.93 50.57
CA PRO A 234 -50.16 -18.93 50.11
C PRO A 234 -50.92 -18.63 48.78
N LEU A 235 -51.48 -19.69 48.18
CA LEU A 235 -52.60 -19.77 47.19
C LEU A 235 -53.97 -19.55 47.90
N PRO A 236 -55.19 -19.51 47.27
CA PRO A 236 -55.65 -20.01 45.94
C PRO A 236 -56.62 -19.02 45.20
N TYR A 237 -57.07 -19.18 43.94
CA TYR A 237 -58.18 -20.03 43.46
C TYR A 237 -58.39 -19.86 41.92
N LEU A 238 -58.56 -21.00 41.22
CA LEU A 238 -59.46 -21.32 40.06
C LEU A 238 -59.46 -20.45 38.77
N SER A 239 -59.55 -20.94 37.52
CA SER A 239 -60.06 -22.23 36.98
C SER A 239 -59.79 -22.34 35.45
N SER A 240 -59.16 -23.44 35.02
CA SER A 240 -59.48 -24.36 33.90
C SER A 240 -59.89 -23.92 32.47
N LEU A 241 -59.02 -24.34 31.50
CA LEU A 241 -59.28 -25.09 30.23
C LEU A 241 -59.87 -24.36 28.98
N PRO A 242 -59.74 -24.93 27.75
CA PRO A 242 -58.63 -25.69 27.13
C PRO A 242 -58.29 -25.27 25.67
N PHE A 243 -57.13 -25.72 25.18
CA PHE A 243 -56.77 -25.83 23.74
C PHE A 243 -57.67 -26.84 23.01
N PRO A 244 -57.91 -26.71 21.68
CA PRO A 244 -57.11 -27.53 20.76
C PRO A 244 -56.83 -26.95 19.35
N LEU A 245 -55.68 -27.39 18.81
CA LEU A 245 -55.31 -27.73 17.43
C LEU A 245 -56.28 -27.42 16.26
N GLN A 246 -55.75 -26.79 15.20
CA GLN A 246 -56.14 -27.10 13.81
C GLN A 246 -54.98 -26.89 12.79
N PRO A 247 -54.76 -27.79 11.82
CA PRO A 247 -53.71 -27.70 10.79
C PRO A 247 -54.24 -27.44 9.35
N ARG A 248 -53.31 -27.12 8.41
CA ARG A 248 -53.38 -27.14 6.91
C ARG A 248 -54.32 -26.09 6.26
N MET A 249 -54.08 -25.50 5.07
CA MET A 249 -53.22 -25.84 3.92
C MET A 249 -53.05 -24.62 2.98
N ASN A 250 -51.82 -24.45 2.45
CA ASN A 250 -51.39 -24.08 1.09
C ASN A 250 -52.02 -22.91 0.29
N HIS A 251 -51.16 -22.03 -0.25
CA HIS A 251 -50.91 -21.98 -1.70
C HIS A 251 -49.64 -21.20 -2.12
N LYS A 252 -48.75 -21.92 -2.84
CA LYS A 252 -47.81 -21.52 -3.93
C LYS A 252 -46.98 -20.22 -3.83
N VAL A 253 -45.65 -20.38 -3.80
CA VAL A 253 -44.74 -19.62 -4.68
C VAL A 253 -43.67 -20.59 -5.21
N SER A 254 -43.55 -20.62 -6.54
CA SER A 254 -42.70 -21.52 -7.33
C SER A 254 -41.21 -21.20 -7.24
N LEU A 255 -40.39 -22.25 -7.28
CA LEU A 255 -38.93 -22.25 -7.47
C LEU A 255 -38.55 -21.99 -8.95
N PHE A 256 -37.49 -21.18 -9.15
CA PHE A 256 -36.27 -21.29 -10.01
C PHE A 256 -36.36 -21.83 -11.47
N PRO A 257 -35.48 -21.43 -12.41
CA PRO A 257 -34.01 -21.67 -12.40
C PRO A 257 -33.17 -20.44 -12.85
N ARG A 258 -31.89 -20.24 -12.48
CA ARG A 258 -30.63 -20.99 -12.74
C ARG A 258 -30.23 -21.08 -14.22
N GLU A 259 -28.97 -20.70 -14.45
CA GLU A 259 -28.07 -20.94 -15.61
C GLU A 259 -28.13 -19.90 -16.76
N HIS A 260 -27.12 -19.04 -16.84
CA HIS A 260 -25.98 -19.22 -17.76
C HIS A 260 -24.77 -18.40 -17.31
#